data_AF-A0A4R3K086-F1
#
_entry.id   AF-A0A4R3K086-F1
#
_cell.length_a   1.000
_cell.length_b   1.000
_cell.length_c   1.000
_cell.angle_alpha   90.00
_cell.angle_beta   90.00
_cell.angle_gamma   90.00
#
_symmetry.space_group_name_H-M   'P 1'
#
loop_
_entity.id
_entity.type
_entity.pdbx_description
1 polymer ?
#
loop_
_entity_poly.entity_id
_entity_poly.type
_entity_poly.pdbx_seq_one_letter_code
_entity_poly.pdbx_strand_id
1 'polypeptide(L)'
;MKAIFERKASDFDLWSFEVSKTIRLPAEVFEAVLQKPMRDYDFIQDNIAQMHCDSSGVYHCLLLTGEDRKDGLLVESEGYGYCRYASYVPDISALTSPALQHLNERMTAAADYIVSTGTQNTTEGNWIISFDELAQQTGFEHDFNSMDTLLDMLHEREEVANVELGDTAIDVCYYLDFCPQYGGHPEEAEPGQLSESAAPVSRLKELLHLHWEDIHLLHKDVEVQPATIVELDEHTLTDAGKAGLG
;
A
#
# COMPACT_ATOMS: atom_id res chain seq x y z
N MET A 1 -6.35 -15.04 -8.66
CA MET A 1 -6.57 -15.50 -7.28
C MET A 1 -7.93 -16.19 -7.17
N LYS A 2 -8.12 -17.07 -6.19
CA LYS A 2 -9.41 -17.72 -5.86
C LYS A 2 -9.76 -17.40 -4.40
N ALA A 3 -11.03 -17.50 -4.03
CA ALA A 3 -11.51 -17.27 -2.66
C ALA A 3 -12.74 -18.12 -2.35
N ILE A 4 -13.01 -18.34 -1.05
CA ILE A 4 -14.25 -18.92 -0.55
C ILE A 4 -15.13 -17.78 -0.05
N PHE A 5 -16.40 -17.75 -0.46
CA PHE A 5 -17.36 -16.73 -0.04
C PHE A 5 -18.41 -17.34 0.90
N GLU A 6 -18.60 -16.72 2.07
CA GLU A 6 -19.69 -17.07 2.97
C GLU A 6 -20.97 -16.29 2.65
N ARG A 7 -22.12 -16.97 2.71
CA ARG A 7 -23.41 -16.35 2.41
C ARG A 7 -24.07 -15.89 3.71
N LYS A 8 -24.21 -14.56 3.86
CA LYS A 8 -24.90 -13.91 4.99
C LYS A 8 -24.30 -14.30 6.35
N ALA A 9 -22.97 -14.33 6.44
CA ALA A 9 -22.28 -14.45 7.72
C ALA A 9 -22.70 -13.29 8.62
N SER A 10 -23.11 -13.59 9.85
CA SER A 10 -23.39 -12.56 10.87
C SER A 10 -22.09 -11.96 11.41
N ASP A 11 -21.03 -12.76 11.42
CA ASP A 11 -19.66 -12.39 11.76
C ASP A 11 -18.70 -13.36 11.06
N PHE A 12 -17.45 -12.94 10.85
CA PHE A 12 -16.37 -13.81 10.39
C PHE A 12 -15.46 -14.06 11.59
N ASP A 13 -15.74 -15.16 12.32
CA ASP A 13 -14.98 -15.55 13.51
C ASP A 13 -13.52 -15.89 13.14
N LEU A 14 -12.65 -14.88 13.07
CA LEU A 14 -11.23 -15.05 12.75
C LEU A 14 -10.46 -15.60 13.95
N TRP A 15 -9.64 -16.62 13.72
CA TRP A 15 -8.80 -17.25 14.74
C TRP A 15 -7.32 -17.07 14.44
N SER A 16 -6.53 -16.85 15.50
CA SER A 16 -5.07 -16.92 15.41
C SER A 16 -4.62 -18.35 15.12
N PHE A 17 -3.60 -18.49 14.28
CA PHE A 17 -3.07 -19.81 13.93
C PHE A 17 -1.55 -19.80 13.84
N GLU A 18 -0.96 -20.99 13.93
CA GLU A 18 0.45 -21.29 13.66
C GLU A 18 0.53 -22.48 12.71
N VAL A 19 1.43 -22.41 11.72
CA VAL A 19 1.70 -23.56 10.84
C VAL A 19 2.70 -24.48 11.51
N SER A 20 2.20 -25.56 12.12
CA SER A 20 3.05 -26.54 12.80
C SER A 20 3.81 -27.43 11.82
N LYS A 21 3.22 -27.71 10.65
CA LYS A 21 3.87 -28.50 9.60
C LYS A 21 3.27 -28.24 8.22
N THR A 22 4.14 -28.13 7.22
CA THR A 22 3.74 -28.05 5.81
C THR A 22 3.84 -29.43 5.14
N ILE A 23 2.78 -29.85 4.45
CA ILE A 23 2.73 -31.10 3.69
C ILE A 23 2.52 -30.77 2.22
N ARG A 24 3.53 -31.05 1.39
CA ARG A 24 3.45 -30.92 -0.07
C ARG A 24 2.87 -32.19 -0.68
N LEU A 25 1.76 -32.04 -1.39
CA LEU A 25 1.00 -33.12 -2.01
C LEU A 25 1.12 -33.04 -3.54
N PRO A 26 1.01 -34.18 -4.25
CA PRO A 26 0.75 -34.16 -5.69
C PRO A 26 -0.48 -33.31 -6.02
N ALA A 27 -0.45 -32.60 -7.14
CA ALA A 27 -1.47 -31.62 -7.50
C ALA A 27 -2.89 -32.23 -7.55
N GLU A 28 -3.02 -33.46 -8.06
CA GLU A 28 -4.27 -34.22 -8.12
C GLU A 28 -4.79 -34.64 -6.74
N VAL A 29 -3.90 -34.92 -5.79
CA VAL A 29 -4.27 -35.25 -4.41
C VAL A 29 -4.76 -34.00 -3.70
N PHE A 30 -4.04 -32.89 -3.83
CA PHE A 30 -4.47 -31.60 -3.26
C PHE A 30 -5.84 -31.17 -3.81
N GLU A 31 -6.06 -31.28 -5.12
CA GLU A 31 -7.35 -30.98 -5.73
C GLU A 31 -8.46 -31.91 -5.22
N ALA A 32 -8.16 -33.19 -4.99
CA ALA A 32 -9.10 -34.12 -4.37
C ALA A 32 -9.45 -33.74 -2.92
N VAL A 33 -8.51 -33.18 -2.15
CA VAL A 33 -8.78 -32.62 -0.81
C VAL A 33 -9.75 -31.45 -0.90
N LEU A 34 -9.51 -30.49 -1.80
CA LEU A 34 -10.40 -29.34 -1.99
C LEU A 34 -11.84 -29.77 -2.37
N GLN A 35 -11.98 -30.82 -3.19
CA GLN A 35 -13.29 -31.32 -3.61
C GLN A 35 -13.98 -32.19 -2.56
N LYS A 36 -13.22 -32.87 -1.69
CA LYS A 36 -13.74 -33.86 -0.73
C LYS A 36 -13.08 -33.73 0.65
N PRO A 37 -13.14 -32.57 1.32
CA PRO A 37 -12.40 -32.31 2.56
C PRO A 37 -12.81 -33.24 3.74
N MET A 38 -14.02 -33.81 3.69
CA MET A 38 -14.56 -34.74 4.69
C MET A 38 -14.12 -36.19 4.52
N ARG A 39 -13.37 -36.52 3.46
CA ARG A 39 -12.80 -37.86 3.28
C ARG A 39 -11.63 -38.04 4.25
N ASP A 40 -11.44 -39.26 4.76
CA ASP A 40 -10.23 -39.59 5.51
C ASP A 40 -8.99 -39.66 4.60
N TYR A 41 -7.91 -39.03 5.06
CA TYR A 41 -6.61 -38.97 4.42
C TYR A 41 -5.52 -39.44 5.38
N ASP A 42 -4.71 -40.40 4.94
CA ASP A 42 -3.64 -40.99 5.75
C ASP A 42 -2.66 -39.91 6.27
N PHE A 43 -2.29 -38.94 5.43
CA PHE A 43 -1.39 -37.85 5.83
C PHE A 43 -1.99 -36.90 6.87
N ILE A 44 -3.32 -36.82 7.03
CA ILE A 44 -3.94 -36.08 8.14
C ILE A 44 -3.86 -36.94 9.40
N GLN A 45 -4.24 -38.22 9.31
CA GLN A 45 -4.19 -39.16 10.43
C GLN A 45 -2.78 -39.26 11.03
N ASP A 46 -1.77 -39.40 10.18
CA ASP A 46 -0.36 -39.48 10.57
C ASP A 46 0.15 -38.23 11.30
N ASN A 47 -0.54 -37.09 11.15
CA ASN A 47 -0.12 -35.80 11.70
C ASN A 47 -1.12 -35.20 12.70
N ILE A 48 -2.08 -35.98 13.20
CA ILE A 48 -3.04 -35.53 14.24
C ILE A 48 -2.34 -34.87 15.42
N ALA A 49 -1.24 -35.45 15.91
CA ALA A 49 -0.52 -34.91 17.08
C ALA A 49 0.14 -33.53 16.84
N GLN A 50 0.21 -33.05 15.60
CA GLN A 50 0.72 -31.72 15.27
C GLN A 50 -0.40 -30.67 15.25
N MET A 51 -1.66 -31.08 15.32
CA MET A 51 -2.82 -30.20 15.26
C MET A 51 -3.52 -30.13 16.62
N HIS A 52 -3.78 -28.93 17.11
CA HIS A 52 -4.54 -28.68 18.34
C HIS A 52 -4.86 -27.18 18.50
N CYS A 53 -5.75 -26.85 19.42
CA CYS A 53 -5.87 -25.49 19.94
C CYS A 53 -5.13 -25.41 21.28
N ASP A 54 -4.22 -24.44 21.42
CA ASP A 54 -3.50 -24.25 22.67
C ASP A 54 -4.31 -23.45 23.72
N SER A 55 -3.74 -23.27 24.92
CA SER A 55 -4.41 -22.56 26.01
C SER A 55 -4.65 -21.07 25.75
N SER A 56 -3.96 -20.50 24.75
CA SER A 56 -4.08 -19.09 24.34
C SER A 56 -5.12 -18.92 23.21
N GLY A 57 -5.72 -20.01 22.74
CA GLY A 57 -6.67 -20.00 21.64
C GLY A 57 -6.01 -19.99 20.26
N VAL A 58 -4.72 -20.29 20.15
CA VAL A 58 -4.02 -20.38 18.86
C VAL A 58 -4.21 -21.78 18.29
N TYR A 59 -4.66 -21.84 17.04
CA TYR A 59 -4.82 -23.09 16.30
C TYR A 59 -3.48 -23.49 15.65
N HIS A 60 -2.94 -24.61 16.10
CA HIS A 60 -1.80 -25.28 15.50
C HIS A 60 -2.29 -26.13 14.32
N CYS A 61 -1.89 -25.75 13.11
CA CYS A 61 -2.47 -26.25 11.86
C CYS A 61 -1.43 -26.95 10.98
N LEU A 62 -1.91 -27.87 10.15
CA LEU A 62 -1.17 -28.30 8.96
C LEU A 62 -1.40 -27.29 7.82
N LEU A 63 -0.36 -26.99 7.05
CA LEU A 63 -0.48 -26.33 5.76
C LEU A 63 -0.33 -27.35 4.64
N LEU A 64 -1.43 -27.68 3.97
CA LEU A 64 -1.41 -28.53 2.79
C LEU A 64 -1.13 -27.69 1.55
N THR A 65 -0.19 -28.12 0.72
CA THR A 65 0.18 -27.45 -0.53
C THR A 65 0.16 -28.44 -1.69
N GLY A 66 -0.17 -27.96 -2.88
CA GLY A 66 -0.05 -28.75 -4.11
C GLY A 66 1.26 -28.45 -4.84
N GLU A 67 1.79 -29.44 -5.56
CA GLU A 67 2.88 -29.21 -6.52
C GLU A 67 2.50 -28.13 -7.55
N ASP A 68 3.43 -27.21 -7.81
CA ASP A 68 3.30 -26.10 -8.76
C ASP A 68 2.11 -25.17 -8.50
N ARG A 69 1.64 -25.12 -7.25
CA ARG A 69 0.57 -24.24 -6.80
C ARG A 69 1.09 -23.16 -5.84
N LYS A 70 0.46 -22.00 -5.92
CA LYS A 70 0.71 -20.87 -5.01
C LYS A 70 -0.30 -20.80 -3.87
N ASP A 71 -1.42 -21.50 -3.98
CA ASP A 71 -2.44 -21.59 -2.96
C ASP A 71 -2.22 -22.80 -2.04
N GLY A 72 -2.92 -22.80 -0.90
CA GLY A 72 -2.86 -23.87 0.09
C GLY A 72 -4.13 -23.98 0.91
N LEU A 73 -4.13 -24.95 1.83
CA LEU A 73 -5.23 -25.20 2.74
C LEU A 73 -4.66 -25.38 4.15
N LEU A 74 -5.04 -24.50 5.07
CA LEU A 74 -4.81 -24.70 6.50
C LEU A 74 -5.81 -25.73 7.00
N VAL A 75 -5.36 -26.68 7.81
CA VAL A 75 -6.19 -27.76 8.36
C VAL A 75 -5.91 -27.93 9.83
N GLU A 76 -6.98 -27.96 10.63
CA GLU A 76 -6.98 -28.50 11.99
C GLU A 76 -8.05 -29.60 12.04
N SER A 77 -7.73 -30.77 12.59
CA SER A 77 -8.58 -31.95 12.45
C SER A 77 -9.37 -32.32 13.69
N GLU A 78 -9.17 -31.69 14.84
CA GLU A 78 -9.67 -32.10 16.17
C GLU A 78 -9.47 -33.61 16.45
N GLY A 79 -8.39 -34.20 15.94
CA GLY A 79 -8.11 -35.63 16.09
C GLY A 79 -8.81 -36.55 15.10
N TYR A 80 -9.51 -36.00 14.09
CA TYR A 80 -10.07 -36.78 12.98
C TYR A 80 -9.05 -36.97 11.85
N GLY A 81 -9.33 -37.91 10.94
CA GLY A 81 -8.53 -38.19 9.74
C GLY A 81 -8.88 -37.34 8.52
N TYR A 82 -9.75 -36.33 8.68
CA TYR A 82 -10.24 -35.46 7.61
C TYR A 82 -10.09 -33.99 8.01
N CYS A 83 -10.36 -33.07 7.08
CA CYS A 83 -10.22 -31.63 7.33
C CYS A 83 -11.44 -31.12 8.12
N ARG A 84 -11.41 -31.24 9.45
CA ARG A 84 -12.52 -30.83 10.33
C ARG A 84 -12.74 -29.31 10.30
N TYR A 85 -11.66 -28.57 10.50
CA TYR A 85 -11.56 -27.16 10.22
C TYR A 85 -10.59 -26.96 9.06
N ALA A 86 -10.98 -26.12 8.10
CA ALA A 86 -10.15 -25.82 6.96
C ALA A 86 -10.30 -24.36 6.53
N SER A 87 -9.20 -23.72 6.19
CA SER A 87 -9.19 -22.38 5.60
C SER A 87 -8.35 -22.36 4.34
N TYR A 88 -8.96 -21.90 3.24
CA TYR A 88 -8.27 -21.79 1.95
C TYR A 88 -7.41 -20.53 1.93
N VAL A 89 -6.14 -20.69 1.59
CA VAL A 89 -5.16 -19.61 1.51
C VAL A 89 -4.82 -19.37 0.04
N PRO A 90 -5.23 -18.22 -0.55
CA PRO A 90 -5.02 -17.96 -1.98
C PRO A 90 -3.56 -17.83 -2.40
N ASP A 91 -2.69 -17.38 -1.49
CA ASP A 91 -1.25 -17.27 -1.67
C ASP A 91 -0.52 -17.62 -0.37
N ILE A 92 0.28 -18.68 -0.40
CA ILE A 92 1.01 -19.20 0.77
C ILE A 92 2.44 -18.66 0.89
N SER A 93 2.86 -17.75 0.02
CA SER A 93 4.24 -17.23 -0.01
C SER A 93 4.67 -16.66 1.35
N ALA A 94 3.80 -15.90 2.01
CA ALA A 94 4.03 -15.37 3.35
C ALA A 94 4.11 -16.47 4.42
N LEU A 95 3.36 -17.57 4.29
CA LEU A 95 3.34 -18.67 5.28
C LEU A 95 4.51 -19.65 5.12
N THR A 96 5.09 -19.72 3.93
CA THR A 96 6.11 -20.73 3.59
C THR A 96 7.53 -20.19 3.62
N SER A 97 7.69 -18.86 3.72
CA SER A 97 8.99 -18.21 3.79
C SER A 97 9.03 -17.20 4.94
N PRO A 98 9.62 -17.58 6.10
CA PRO A 98 9.83 -16.66 7.20
C PRO A 98 10.60 -15.39 6.78
N ALA A 99 11.52 -15.51 5.82
CA ALA A 99 12.24 -14.38 5.28
C ALA A 99 11.33 -13.39 4.52
N LEU A 100 10.38 -13.89 3.72
CA LEU A 100 9.41 -13.03 3.04
C LEU A 100 8.42 -12.42 4.02
N GLN A 101 7.97 -13.17 5.02
CA GLN A 101 7.10 -12.65 6.07
C GLN A 101 7.78 -11.49 6.81
N HIS A 102 9.00 -11.71 7.30
CA HIS A 102 9.75 -10.70 8.03
C HIS A 102 10.08 -9.48 7.16
N LEU A 103 10.39 -9.68 5.87
CA LEU A 103 10.59 -8.59 4.93
C LEU A 103 9.30 -7.76 4.75
N ASN A 104 8.15 -8.42 4.56
CA ASN A 104 6.86 -7.75 4.41
C ASN A 104 6.48 -6.96 5.67
N GLU A 105 6.66 -7.54 6.85
CA GLU A 105 6.43 -6.88 8.14
C GLU A 105 7.30 -5.63 8.29
N ARG A 106 8.60 -5.71 7.95
CA ARG A 106 9.51 -4.57 8.01
C ARG A 106 9.18 -3.49 6.99
N MET A 107 8.86 -3.85 5.74
CA MET A 107 8.45 -2.87 4.72
C MET A 107 7.16 -2.15 5.11
N THR A 108 6.18 -2.90 5.62
CA THR A 108 4.90 -2.32 6.10
C THR A 108 5.15 -1.36 7.27
N ALA A 109 5.93 -1.79 8.26
CA ALA A 109 6.28 -0.94 9.39
C ALA A 109 7.07 0.31 8.98
N ALA A 110 7.96 0.20 7.98
CA ALA A 110 8.69 1.34 7.44
C ALA A 110 7.77 2.33 6.72
N ALA A 111 6.87 1.85 5.86
CA ALA A 111 5.90 2.70 5.18
C ALA A 111 4.98 3.42 6.19
N ASP A 112 4.45 2.69 7.17
CA ASP A 112 3.61 3.25 8.22
C ASP A 112 4.36 4.26 9.09
N TYR A 113 5.61 3.99 9.43
CA TYR A 113 6.45 4.94 10.16
C TYR A 113 6.65 6.23 9.36
N ILE A 114 6.98 6.11 8.06
CA ILE A 114 7.20 7.26 7.18
C ILE A 114 5.94 8.11 7.11
N VAL A 115 4.78 7.53 6.83
CA VAL A 115 3.53 8.28 6.71
C VAL A 115 3.10 8.88 8.04
N SER A 116 3.02 8.06 9.09
CA SER A 116 2.54 8.53 10.40
C SER A 116 3.46 9.58 11.02
N THR A 117 4.77 9.38 10.96
CA THR A 117 5.71 10.33 11.55
C THR A 117 5.84 11.57 10.69
N GLY A 118 5.95 11.43 9.36
CA GLY A 118 6.09 12.56 8.46
C GLY A 118 4.89 13.51 8.50
N THR A 119 3.67 12.97 8.37
CA THR A 119 2.43 13.78 8.45
C THR A 119 2.28 14.50 9.79
N GLN A 120 2.67 13.85 10.89
CA GLN A 120 2.56 14.43 12.22
C GLN A 120 3.59 15.53 12.48
N ASN A 121 4.77 15.48 11.85
CA ASN A 121 5.87 16.40 12.17
C ASN A 121 6.13 17.46 11.10
N THR A 122 5.65 17.28 9.88
CA THR A 122 5.83 18.28 8.82
C THR A 122 5.00 19.53 9.09
N THR A 123 5.60 20.70 8.87
CA THR A 123 4.93 22.00 8.92
C THR A 123 4.62 22.57 7.54
N GLU A 124 5.18 21.98 6.48
CA GLU A 124 5.10 22.46 5.10
C GLU A 124 4.54 21.42 4.11
N GLY A 125 4.27 20.21 4.58
CA GLY A 125 3.76 19.10 3.76
C GLY A 125 4.85 18.25 3.12
N ASN A 126 6.12 18.62 3.27
CA ASN A 126 7.26 17.83 2.84
C ASN A 126 7.97 17.19 4.03
N TRP A 127 8.52 15.99 3.85
CA TRP A 127 9.37 15.34 4.84
C TRP A 127 10.46 14.50 4.18
N ILE A 128 11.69 14.73 4.61
CA ILE A 128 12.87 14.02 4.12
C ILE A 128 13.39 13.12 5.24
N ILE A 129 13.54 11.83 4.94
CA ILE A 129 14.11 10.84 5.86
C ILE A 129 15.33 10.17 5.24
N SER A 130 16.46 10.19 5.96
CA SER A 130 17.67 9.49 5.53
C SER A 130 17.55 7.96 5.69
N PHE A 131 18.27 7.19 4.89
CA PHE A 131 18.29 5.73 5.01
C PHE A 131 18.77 5.26 6.39
N ASP A 132 19.77 5.95 6.94
CA ASP A 132 20.30 5.66 8.28
C ASP A 132 19.25 5.90 9.37
N GLU A 133 18.51 6.99 9.28
CA GLU A 133 17.42 7.29 10.22
C GLU A 133 16.29 6.28 10.10
N LEU A 134 15.88 5.92 8.88
CA LEU A 134 14.85 4.91 8.65
C LEU A 134 15.27 3.57 9.25
N ALA A 135 16.50 3.14 9.00
CA ALA A 135 17.06 1.92 9.57
C ALA A 135 17.12 1.96 11.10
N GLN A 136 17.48 3.10 11.69
CA GLN A 136 17.53 3.26 13.15
C GLN A 136 16.14 3.13 13.80
N GLN A 137 15.11 3.70 13.17
CA GLN A 137 13.77 3.78 13.76
C GLN A 137 12.94 2.51 13.53
N THR A 138 13.14 1.86 12.38
CA THR A 138 12.30 0.73 11.94
C THR A 138 13.06 -0.60 11.94
N GLY A 139 14.39 -0.55 12.06
CA GLY A 139 15.25 -1.70 11.82
C GLY A 139 15.27 -2.14 10.35
N PHE A 140 14.75 -1.34 9.40
CA PHE A 140 14.73 -1.65 7.97
C PHE A 140 16.04 -1.22 7.29
N GLU A 141 16.96 -2.16 7.12
CA GLU A 141 18.18 -2.02 6.34
C GLU A 141 17.90 -2.58 4.94
N HIS A 142 17.84 -1.71 3.95
CA HIS A 142 17.55 -2.05 2.56
C HIS A 142 18.44 -1.26 1.61
N ASP A 143 18.83 -1.91 0.51
CA ASP A 143 19.59 -1.27 -0.57
C ASP A 143 18.60 -0.65 -1.56
N PHE A 144 18.24 0.61 -1.27
CA PHE A 144 17.24 1.35 -2.04
C PHE A 144 17.65 1.50 -3.51
N ASN A 145 16.72 1.22 -4.40
CA ASN A 145 16.89 1.43 -5.84
C ASN A 145 15.59 1.91 -6.48
N SER A 146 15.63 2.32 -7.75
CA SER A 146 14.46 2.91 -8.43
C SER A 146 13.26 1.95 -8.63
N MET A 147 13.39 0.67 -8.29
CA MET A 147 12.32 -0.34 -8.37
C MET A 147 11.95 -0.88 -6.97
N ASP A 148 12.11 -0.04 -5.95
CA ASP A 148 11.87 -0.43 -4.56
C ASP A 148 10.38 -0.54 -4.24
N THR A 149 9.96 -1.72 -3.80
CA THR A 149 8.59 -2.02 -3.40
C THR A 149 8.10 -1.11 -2.26
N LEU A 150 8.99 -0.60 -1.40
CA LEU A 150 8.62 0.37 -0.39
C LEU A 150 8.10 1.68 -1.02
N LEU A 151 8.70 2.14 -2.11
CA LEU A 151 8.24 3.35 -2.80
C LEU A 151 6.88 3.12 -3.44
N ASP A 152 6.64 1.96 -4.04
CA ASP A 152 5.32 1.58 -4.55
C ASP A 152 4.29 1.60 -3.41
N MET A 153 4.62 0.99 -2.27
CA MET A 153 3.76 0.99 -1.08
C MET A 153 3.45 2.40 -0.58
N LEU A 154 4.41 3.34 -0.64
CA LEU A 154 4.20 4.73 -0.26
C LEU A 154 3.30 5.48 -1.26
N HIS A 155 3.48 5.27 -2.56
CA HIS A 155 2.62 5.88 -3.60
C HIS A 155 1.16 5.41 -3.51
N GLU A 156 0.91 4.23 -2.94
CA GLU A 156 -0.44 3.71 -2.73
C GLU A 156 -1.15 4.31 -1.49
N ARG A 157 -0.45 5.08 -0.65
CA ARG A 157 -1.01 5.70 0.55
C ARG A 157 -1.78 6.97 0.19
N GLU A 158 -3.00 7.10 0.72
CA GLU A 158 -3.88 8.24 0.43
C GLU A 158 -3.31 9.58 0.94
N GLU A 159 -2.44 9.52 1.95
CA GLU A 159 -1.78 10.67 2.56
C GLU A 159 -0.64 11.23 1.68
N VAL A 160 -0.10 10.41 0.77
CA VAL A 160 1.12 10.70 0.01
C VAL A 160 0.77 11.26 -1.36
N ALA A 161 1.30 12.44 -1.67
CA ALA A 161 1.13 13.12 -2.96
C ALA A 161 2.24 12.79 -3.97
N ASN A 162 3.48 12.62 -3.49
CA ASN A 162 4.64 12.26 -4.32
C ASN A 162 5.75 11.66 -3.43
N VAL A 163 6.56 10.77 -4.03
CA VAL A 163 7.77 10.24 -3.37
C VAL A 163 8.94 10.30 -4.34
N GLU A 164 10.06 10.85 -3.89
CA GLU A 164 11.31 10.87 -4.65
C GLU A 164 12.41 10.15 -3.88
N LEU A 165 13.11 9.25 -4.57
CA LEU A 165 14.27 8.56 -4.03
C LEU A 165 15.54 9.34 -4.40
N GLY A 166 16.22 9.88 -3.39
CA GLY A 166 17.56 10.44 -3.53
C GLY A 166 18.66 9.41 -3.24
N ASP A 167 19.92 9.84 -3.35
CA ASP A 167 21.08 8.95 -3.14
C ASP A 167 21.24 8.45 -1.69
N THR A 168 20.66 9.16 -0.72
CA THR A 168 20.84 8.88 0.72
C THR A 168 19.57 9.03 1.56
N ALA A 169 18.46 9.40 0.92
CA ALA A 169 17.23 9.75 1.60
C ALA A 169 16.01 9.54 0.70
N ILE A 170 14.85 9.40 1.35
CA ILE A 170 13.53 9.41 0.71
C ILE A 170 12.92 10.77 1.01
N ASP A 171 12.48 11.46 -0.04
CA ASP A 171 11.73 12.70 0.05
C ASP A 171 10.24 12.40 -0.21
N VAL A 172 9.39 12.74 0.75
CA VAL A 172 7.96 12.45 0.71
C VAL A 172 7.17 13.76 0.81
N CYS A 173 6.31 13.99 -0.18
CA CYS A 173 5.31 15.05 -0.14
C CYS A 173 3.96 14.46 0.25
N TYR A 174 3.32 15.05 1.25
CA TYR A 174 1.99 14.68 1.72
C TYR A 174 0.93 15.66 1.24
N TYR A 175 -0.31 15.20 1.13
CA TYR A 175 -1.45 16.10 1.03
C TYR A 175 -1.65 16.84 2.37
N LEU A 176 -1.77 18.16 2.29
CA LEU A 176 -1.78 19.04 3.47
C LEU A 176 -2.94 18.77 4.44
N ASP A 177 -4.07 18.26 3.95
CA ASP A 177 -5.23 17.87 4.77
C ASP A 177 -4.90 16.77 5.79
N PHE A 178 -3.82 16.01 5.56
CA PHE A 178 -3.35 14.96 6.46
C PHE A 178 -2.26 15.43 7.42
N CYS A 179 -1.84 16.70 7.37
CA CYS A 179 -0.71 17.22 8.16
C CYS A 179 -1.21 18.15 9.29
N PRO A 180 -1.34 17.69 10.56
CA PRO A 180 -1.97 18.48 11.62
C PRO A 180 -1.13 19.67 12.08
N GLN A 181 0.19 19.62 11.86
CA GLN A 181 1.11 20.71 12.18
C GLN A 181 1.28 21.69 11.02
N TYR A 182 0.60 21.47 9.88
CA TYR A 182 0.56 22.43 8.80
C TYR A 182 -0.12 23.70 9.29
N GLY A 183 0.69 24.73 9.54
CA GLY A 183 0.25 25.99 10.12
C GLY A 183 -0.41 26.94 9.13
N GLY A 184 -0.59 26.54 7.86
CA GLY A 184 -0.98 27.43 6.78
C GLY A 184 0.03 28.57 6.64
N HIS A 185 1.14 28.32 5.95
CA HIS A 185 1.96 29.45 5.52
C HIS A 185 1.18 30.21 4.44
N PRO A 186 0.96 31.54 4.60
CA PRO A 186 0.52 32.35 3.48
C PRO A 186 1.57 32.20 2.37
N GLU A 187 1.11 32.08 1.12
CA GLU A 187 1.96 32.16 -0.07
C GLU A 187 3.04 33.22 0.15
N GLU A 188 4.30 32.87 -0.10
CA GLU A 188 5.43 33.79 0.06
C GLU A 188 5.14 35.08 -0.69
N ALA A 189 4.78 36.11 0.08
CA ALA A 189 4.58 37.45 -0.45
C ALA A 189 5.95 38.01 -0.83
N GLU A 190 6.18 38.21 -2.13
CA GLU A 190 7.12 39.22 -2.63
C GLU A 190 6.89 40.55 -1.87
N PRO A 191 7.94 41.23 -1.40
CA PRO A 191 7.81 42.24 -0.36
C PRO A 191 7.17 43.54 -0.88
N GLY A 192 5.96 43.86 -0.44
CA GLY A 192 5.33 45.14 -0.74
C GLY A 192 3.90 45.38 -0.23
N GLN A 193 3.73 45.54 1.09
CA GLN A 193 2.75 46.41 1.77
C GLN A 193 1.25 46.38 1.37
N LEU A 194 0.43 45.75 2.23
CA LEU A 194 -0.65 46.33 3.08
C LEU A 194 -1.89 45.43 3.23
N SER A 195 -2.48 45.57 4.42
CA SER A 195 -3.50 44.76 5.09
C SER A 195 -4.82 44.50 4.35
N GLU A 196 -5.31 43.28 4.58
CA GLU A 196 -6.70 42.84 4.75
C GLU A 196 -7.76 43.23 3.71
N SER A 197 -8.11 42.26 2.86
CA SER A 197 -9.49 42.00 2.45
C SER A 197 -9.55 40.57 1.92
N ALA A 198 -10.41 39.74 2.50
CA ALA A 198 -10.64 38.36 2.08
C ALA A 198 -10.96 38.28 0.57
N ALA A 199 -10.00 37.84 -0.24
CA ALA A 199 -10.25 37.54 -1.64
C ALA A 199 -10.69 36.07 -1.78
N PRO A 200 -11.73 35.79 -2.58
CA PRO A 200 -12.20 34.43 -2.82
C PRO A 200 -11.11 33.65 -3.57
N VAL A 201 -10.91 32.38 -3.19
CA VAL A 201 -10.04 31.46 -3.93
C VAL A 201 -10.65 31.25 -5.32
N SER A 202 -10.09 31.94 -6.32
CA SER A 202 -10.53 31.84 -7.71
C SER A 202 -10.25 30.43 -8.22
N ARG A 203 -11.26 29.74 -8.74
CA ARG A 203 -11.06 28.41 -9.33
C ARG A 203 -10.18 28.56 -10.58
N LEU A 204 -9.37 27.55 -10.92
CA LEU A 204 -8.50 27.57 -12.12
C LEU A 204 -9.25 27.98 -13.41
N LYS A 205 -10.55 27.64 -13.51
CA LYS A 205 -11.41 28.07 -14.63
C LYS A 205 -11.72 29.57 -14.65
N GLU A 206 -11.75 30.24 -13.51
CA GLU A 206 -11.99 31.68 -13.38
C GLU A 206 -10.72 32.46 -13.75
N LEU A 207 -9.55 31.86 -13.46
CA LEU A 207 -8.26 32.40 -13.89
C LEU A 207 -8.15 32.47 -15.41
N LEU A 208 -8.70 31.50 -16.16
CA LEU A 208 -8.69 31.50 -17.64
C LEU A 208 -9.57 32.58 -18.29
N HIS A 209 -10.41 33.28 -17.52
CA HIS A 209 -11.16 34.45 -17.98
C HIS A 209 -10.45 35.77 -17.68
N LEU A 210 -9.32 35.71 -16.96
CA LEU A 210 -8.44 36.86 -16.79
C LEU A 210 -7.54 36.99 -18.02
N HIS A 211 -6.94 38.16 -18.19
CA HIS A 211 -6.00 38.43 -19.28
C HIS A 211 -4.58 38.09 -18.83
N TRP A 212 -4.01 37.04 -19.41
CA TRP A 212 -2.66 36.58 -19.11
C TRP A 212 -1.73 36.94 -20.26
N GLU A 213 -0.53 37.41 -19.94
CA GLU A 213 0.53 37.67 -20.90
C GLU A 213 1.76 36.82 -20.57
N ASP A 214 2.54 36.47 -21.59
CA ASP A 214 3.85 35.82 -21.47
C ASP A 214 3.87 34.52 -20.63
N ILE A 215 2.92 33.61 -20.86
CA ILE A 215 2.90 32.31 -20.19
C ILE A 215 3.95 31.39 -20.80
N HIS A 216 4.93 30.98 -20.00
CA HIS A 216 5.99 30.05 -20.41
C HIS A 216 5.68 28.61 -19.98
N LEU A 217 5.50 27.72 -20.95
CA LEU A 217 5.30 26.28 -20.71
C LEU A 217 6.64 25.54 -20.79
N LEU A 218 7.06 24.99 -19.66
CA LEU A 218 8.30 24.22 -19.51
C LEU A 218 7.96 22.73 -19.35
N HIS A 219 8.58 21.89 -20.16
CA HIS A 219 8.50 20.44 -20.00
C HIS A 219 9.64 19.98 -19.09
N LYS A 220 9.33 19.36 -17.94
CA LYS A 220 10.32 19.00 -16.91
C LYS A 220 11.44 18.08 -17.44
N ASP A 221 11.11 17.20 -18.38
CA ASP A 221 12.06 16.18 -18.87
C ASP A 221 12.76 16.51 -20.20
N VAL A 222 12.56 17.70 -20.76
CA VAL A 222 13.21 18.06 -22.03
C VAL A 222 13.76 19.48 -21.96
N GLU A 223 15.08 19.64 -22.11
CA GLU A 223 15.75 20.94 -22.25
C GLU A 223 15.41 21.57 -23.61
N VAL A 224 14.20 22.11 -23.72
CA VAL A 224 13.73 22.89 -24.87
C VAL A 224 13.42 24.30 -24.43
N GLN A 225 13.59 25.26 -25.33
CA GLN A 225 13.12 26.62 -25.07
C GLN A 225 11.62 26.60 -24.73
N PRO A 226 11.20 27.29 -23.65
CA PRO A 226 9.81 27.29 -23.23
C PRO A 226 8.89 27.77 -24.35
N ALA A 227 7.83 27.01 -24.59
CA ALA A 227 6.77 27.47 -25.48
C ALA A 227 6.08 28.63 -24.78
N THR A 228 6.06 29.81 -25.42
CA THR A 228 5.48 31.02 -24.83
C THR A 228 4.15 31.33 -25.47
N ILE A 229 3.10 31.39 -24.65
CA ILE A 229 1.81 31.94 -25.04
C ILE A 229 1.86 33.42 -24.71
N VAL A 230 1.90 34.26 -25.74
CA VAL A 230 2.05 35.72 -25.62
C VAL A 230 0.85 36.33 -24.88
N GLU A 231 -0.36 35.81 -25.15
CA GLU A 231 -1.61 36.30 -24.55
C GLU A 231 -2.60 35.13 -24.43
N LEU A 232 -3.24 35.00 -23.27
CA LEU A 232 -4.28 34.01 -22.99
C LEU A 232 -5.44 34.63 -22.21
N ASP A 233 -6.61 34.65 -22.84
CA ASP A 233 -7.88 35.19 -22.35
C ASP A 233 -9.08 34.54 -23.07
N GLU A 234 -10.31 34.98 -22.78
CA GLU A 234 -11.52 34.44 -23.40
C GLU A 234 -11.58 34.63 -24.93
N HIS A 235 -10.83 35.58 -25.48
CA HIS A 235 -10.81 35.91 -26.91
C HIS A 235 -9.77 35.11 -27.69
N THR A 236 -8.67 34.74 -27.04
CA THR A 236 -7.55 33.96 -27.61
C THR A 236 -7.71 32.44 -27.42
N LEU A 237 -8.61 32.00 -26.54
CA LEU A 237 -8.98 30.58 -26.42
C LEU A 237 -9.60 30.01 -27.70
N THR A 238 -9.14 28.82 -28.09
CA THR A 238 -9.76 28.03 -29.16
C THR A 238 -11.14 27.52 -28.76
N ASP A 239 -11.98 27.13 -29.73
CA ASP A 239 -13.31 26.57 -29.44
C ASP A 239 -13.25 25.32 -28.55
N ALA A 240 -12.20 24.51 -28.68
CA ALA A 240 -11.94 23.37 -27.79
C ALA A 240 -11.58 23.83 -26.36
N GLY A 241 -10.80 24.89 -26.21
CA GLY A 241 -10.48 25.50 -24.92
C GLY A 241 -11.71 26.09 -24.23
N LYS A 242 -12.62 26.72 -25.00
CA LYS A 242 -13.89 27.25 -24.50
C LYS A 242 -14.84 26.14 -24.04
N ALA A 243 -14.88 25.01 -24.74
CA ALA A 243 -15.71 23.87 -24.36
C ALA A 243 -15.28 23.21 -23.05
N GLY A 244 -13.99 23.29 -22.69
CA GLY A 244 -13.46 22.79 -21.41
C GLY A 244 -13.74 23.68 -20.19
N LEU A 245 -14.25 24.89 -20.41
CA LEU A 245 -14.59 25.86 -19.35
C LEU A 245 -16.07 25.81 -18.91
N GLY A 246 -16.92 25.10 -19.66
CA GLY A 246 -18.36 24.96 -19.44
C GLY A 246 -18.77 23.99 -18.34
#